data_AF-A0A0N1PBE4-F1
#
_entry.id   AF-A0A0N1PBE4-F1
#
_cell.length_a   1.000
_cell.length_b   1.000
_cell.length_c   1.000
_cell.angle_alpha   90.00
_cell.angle_beta   90.00
_cell.angle_gamma   90.00
#
_symmetry.space_group_name_H-M   'P 1'
#
loop_
_entity.id
_entity.type
_entity.pdbx_description
1 polymer ?
#
loop_
_entity_poly.entity_id
_entity_poly.type
_entity_poly.pdbx_seq_one_letter_code
_entity_poly.pdbx_strand_id
1 'polypeptide(L)'
;MAAPNLEALLGTSLTSELLARAGGLLQLSHLSDAALRLMGSEDFQSIASSSRAKQLHAGLLLKAPVFTEIFGDAEEADAANIKAAQKGVAQLGRKCVLVAKADLSGASPDGALGESEREKLRAAFTRLCAEGKVAAEDTQALSVPFVFVRGDVAKQKRGGQKERKKRQAQGEQPGVMERATQRVKMGVSEEEQVRQLLQSGVIRSEFAKQREKELQKESRKRGREEPHDEYDDLINIAL
;
A
#
# COMPACT_ATOMS: atom_id res chain seq x y z
N MET A 1 -11.47 -30.17 -24.27
CA MET A 1 -10.44 -29.96 -23.24
C MET A 1 -11.18 -29.83 -21.92
N ALA A 2 -11.04 -30.77 -21.00
CA ALA A 2 -11.80 -30.78 -19.76
C ALA A 2 -11.01 -30.07 -18.65
N ALA A 3 -11.49 -28.93 -18.18
CA ALA A 3 -10.98 -28.27 -16.97
C ALA A 3 -12.12 -28.24 -15.93
N PRO A 4 -12.50 -29.41 -15.37
CA PRO A 4 -13.74 -29.57 -14.62
C PRO A 4 -13.78 -28.69 -13.37
N ASN A 5 -12.65 -28.53 -12.67
CA ASN A 5 -12.62 -27.69 -11.49
C ASN A 5 -12.68 -26.21 -11.86
N LEU A 6 -12.02 -25.78 -12.95
CA LEU A 6 -12.06 -24.38 -13.40
C LEU A 6 -13.46 -24.00 -13.90
N GLU A 7 -14.14 -24.92 -14.60
CA GLU A 7 -15.53 -24.80 -15.04
C GLU A 7 -16.50 -24.70 -13.85
N ALA A 8 -16.29 -25.49 -12.79
CA ALA A 8 -17.10 -25.42 -11.57
C ALA A 8 -16.94 -24.07 -10.83
N LEU A 9 -15.74 -23.47 -10.89
CA LEU A 9 -15.42 -22.21 -10.22
C LEU A 9 -15.94 -20.98 -10.99
N LEU A 10 -15.68 -20.89 -12.30
CA LEU A 10 -15.93 -19.71 -13.13
C LEU A 10 -17.15 -19.84 -14.05
N GLY A 11 -17.62 -21.06 -14.30
CA GLY A 11 -18.60 -21.36 -15.34
C GLY A 11 -17.93 -21.73 -16.67
N THR A 12 -18.66 -22.48 -17.50
CA THR A 12 -18.17 -23.06 -18.75
C THR A 12 -17.82 -22.01 -19.81
N SER A 13 -18.62 -20.96 -19.93
CA SER A 13 -18.42 -19.89 -20.93
C SER A 13 -17.16 -19.07 -20.69
N LEU A 14 -16.89 -18.69 -19.44
CA LEU A 14 -15.68 -17.92 -19.10
C LEU A 14 -14.43 -18.77 -19.11
N THR A 15 -14.56 -20.04 -18.74
CA THR A 15 -13.47 -21.00 -18.81
C THR A 15 -13.00 -21.20 -20.24
N SER A 16 -13.93 -21.33 -21.19
CA SER A 16 -13.57 -21.47 -22.61
C SER A 16 -12.93 -20.19 -23.16
N GLU A 17 -13.42 -19.00 -22.81
CA GLU A 17 -12.82 -17.72 -23.21
C GLU A 17 -11.40 -17.54 -22.64
N LEU A 18 -11.19 -17.88 -21.36
CA LEU A 18 -9.88 -17.83 -20.70
C LEU A 18 -8.89 -18.81 -21.31
N LEU A 19 -9.32 -20.05 -21.57
CA LEU A 19 -8.47 -21.07 -22.21
C LEU A 19 -8.11 -20.68 -23.64
N ALA A 20 -9.06 -20.10 -24.38
CA ALA A 20 -8.82 -19.62 -25.74
C ALA A 20 -7.76 -18.52 -25.76
N ARG A 21 -7.82 -17.54 -24.84
CA ARG A 21 -6.81 -16.48 -24.74
C ARG A 21 -5.46 -16.95 -24.23
N ALA A 22 -5.43 -17.86 -23.26
CA ALA A 22 -4.17 -18.39 -22.73
C ALA A 22 -3.45 -19.32 -23.72
N GLY A 23 -4.17 -19.88 -24.71
CA GLY A 23 -3.61 -20.91 -25.60
C GLY A 23 -3.63 -22.31 -24.97
N GLY A 24 -4.53 -22.55 -24.02
CA GLY A 24 -4.76 -23.85 -23.39
C GLY A 24 -4.42 -23.91 -21.89
N LEU A 25 -4.75 -25.05 -21.28
CA LEU A 25 -4.66 -25.25 -19.82
C LEU A 25 -3.22 -25.20 -19.29
N LEU A 26 -2.26 -25.75 -20.04
CA LEU A 26 -0.85 -25.73 -19.67
C LEU A 26 -0.33 -24.30 -19.52
N GLN A 27 -0.58 -23.46 -20.52
CA GLN A 27 -0.17 -22.06 -20.50
C GLN A 27 -0.87 -21.28 -19.38
N LEU A 28 -2.18 -21.51 -19.21
CA LEU A 28 -2.95 -20.90 -18.13
C LEU A 28 -2.38 -21.23 -16.74
N SER A 29 -1.90 -22.47 -16.53
CA SER A 29 -1.33 -22.91 -15.25
C SER A 29 0.03 -22.27 -14.91
N HIS A 30 0.78 -21.83 -15.93
CA HIS A 30 2.07 -21.16 -15.76
C HIS A 30 1.93 -19.67 -15.47
N LEU A 31 0.76 -19.09 -15.71
CA LEU A 31 0.50 -17.68 -15.42
C LEU A 31 0.52 -17.40 -13.91
N SER A 32 0.94 -16.18 -13.57
CA SER A 32 0.78 -15.64 -12.23
C SER A 32 -0.67 -15.19 -11.99
N ASP A 33 -1.06 -15.07 -10.73
CA ASP A 33 -2.37 -14.52 -10.34
C ASP A 33 -2.54 -13.07 -10.82
N ALA A 34 -1.46 -12.28 -10.87
CA ALA A 34 -1.48 -10.93 -11.44
C ALA A 34 -1.73 -10.93 -12.96
N ALA A 35 -1.04 -11.79 -13.71
CA ALA A 35 -1.21 -11.89 -15.15
C ALA A 35 -2.62 -12.37 -15.53
N LEU A 36 -3.10 -13.42 -14.88
CA LEU A 36 -4.43 -13.98 -15.12
C LEU A 36 -5.54 -12.95 -14.85
N ARG A 37 -5.38 -12.11 -13.82
CA ARG A 37 -6.34 -11.04 -13.53
C ARG A 37 -6.43 -10.00 -14.63
N LEU A 38 -5.34 -9.66 -15.30
CA LEU A 38 -5.32 -8.63 -16.33
C LEU A 38 -5.76 -9.14 -17.72
N MET A 39 -5.90 -10.45 -17.89
CA MET A 39 -6.33 -11.02 -19.17
C MET A 39 -7.71 -10.50 -19.58
N GLY A 40 -7.81 -9.90 -20.77
CA GLY A 40 -9.07 -9.36 -21.28
C GLY A 40 -9.47 -8.01 -20.73
N SER A 41 -8.52 -7.24 -20.24
CA SER A 41 -8.72 -5.84 -19.88
C SER A 41 -9.06 -4.95 -21.09
N GLU A 42 -8.72 -5.43 -22.29
CA GLU A 42 -8.83 -4.77 -23.58
C GLU A 42 -10.19 -4.99 -24.26
N ASP A 43 -10.95 -6.02 -23.87
CA ASP A 43 -12.21 -6.42 -24.48
C ASP A 43 -13.44 -5.60 -24.05
N PHE A 44 -13.26 -4.63 -23.15
CA PHE A 44 -14.37 -3.80 -22.69
C PHE A 44 -14.69 -2.69 -23.69
N GLN A 45 -15.81 -2.83 -24.39
CA GLN A 45 -16.30 -1.86 -25.38
C GLN A 45 -16.87 -0.57 -24.73
N SER A 46 -17.44 -0.68 -23.53
CA SER A 46 -18.00 0.46 -22.80
C SER A 46 -16.92 1.20 -21.99
N ILE A 47 -16.96 2.54 -22.02
CA ILE A 47 -16.09 3.41 -21.24
C ILE A 47 -16.22 3.12 -19.73
N ALA A 48 -17.44 2.87 -19.25
CA ALA A 48 -17.70 2.57 -17.85
C ALA A 48 -17.03 1.23 -17.43
N SER A 49 -17.21 0.19 -18.23
CA SER A 49 -16.62 -1.13 -17.99
C SER A 49 -15.09 -1.10 -18.07
N SER A 50 -14.52 -0.36 -19.03
CA SER A 50 -13.07 -0.17 -19.14
C SER A 50 -12.48 0.58 -17.93
N SER A 51 -13.18 1.62 -17.44
CA SER A 51 -12.78 2.35 -16.23
C SER A 51 -12.78 1.43 -15.00
N ARG A 52 -13.84 0.63 -14.81
CA ARG A 52 -13.93 -0.35 -13.70
C ARG A 52 -12.84 -1.42 -13.79
N ALA A 53 -12.59 -1.96 -14.97
CA ALA A 53 -11.51 -2.93 -15.20
C ALA A 53 -10.14 -2.39 -14.80
N LYS A 54 -9.84 -1.13 -15.15
CA LYS A 54 -8.63 -0.42 -14.72
C LYS A 54 -8.59 -0.20 -13.21
N GLN A 55 -9.69 0.21 -12.61
CA GLN A 55 -9.78 0.43 -11.16
C GLN A 55 -9.62 -0.87 -10.35
N LEU A 56 -10.16 -1.98 -10.85
CA LEU A 56 -10.11 -3.29 -10.18
C LEU A 56 -8.86 -4.10 -10.53
N HIS A 57 -8.06 -3.64 -11.50
CA HIS A 57 -6.95 -4.40 -12.10
C HIS A 57 -7.40 -5.80 -12.55
N ALA A 58 -8.51 -5.83 -13.29
CA ALA A 58 -9.25 -7.05 -13.59
C ALA A 58 -9.82 -7.03 -15.02
N GLY A 59 -9.73 -8.15 -15.72
CA GLY A 59 -10.26 -8.37 -17.06
C GLY A 59 -11.46 -9.33 -17.03
N LEU A 60 -11.33 -10.48 -17.70
CA LEU A 60 -12.41 -11.48 -17.83
C LEU A 60 -13.01 -11.96 -16.52
N LEU A 61 -12.20 -12.01 -15.45
CA LEU A 61 -12.66 -12.44 -14.13
C LEU A 61 -13.78 -11.56 -13.56
N LEU A 62 -13.97 -10.33 -14.05
CA LEU A 62 -15.09 -9.48 -13.65
C LEU A 62 -16.45 -10.04 -14.04
N LYS A 63 -16.50 -10.86 -15.10
CA LYS A 63 -17.73 -11.49 -15.57
C LYS A 63 -18.08 -12.76 -14.77
N ALA A 64 -17.20 -13.21 -13.87
CA ALA A 64 -17.38 -14.47 -13.14
C ALA A 64 -18.65 -14.45 -12.28
N PRO A 65 -19.50 -15.49 -12.34
CA PRO A 65 -20.79 -15.51 -11.64
C PRO A 65 -20.62 -15.32 -10.13
N VAL A 66 -19.61 -15.95 -9.53
CA VAL A 66 -19.30 -15.80 -8.09
C VAL A 66 -18.97 -14.36 -7.71
N PHE A 67 -18.39 -13.59 -8.63
CA PHE A 67 -18.02 -12.21 -8.41
C PHE A 67 -19.22 -11.27 -8.64
N THR A 68 -19.96 -11.46 -9.73
CA THR A 68 -21.12 -10.65 -10.09
C THR A 68 -22.28 -10.83 -9.10
N GLU A 69 -22.48 -12.05 -8.58
CA GLU A 69 -23.47 -12.37 -7.54
C GLU A 69 -23.31 -11.53 -6.25
N ILE A 70 -22.08 -11.13 -5.89
CA ILE A 70 -21.80 -10.47 -4.61
C ILE A 70 -21.46 -8.98 -4.77
N PHE A 71 -20.71 -8.63 -5.81
CA PHE A 71 -20.26 -7.25 -6.04
C PHE A 71 -21.09 -6.50 -7.10
N GLY A 72 -22.08 -7.16 -7.70
CA GLY A 72 -22.98 -6.59 -8.70
C GLY A 72 -22.34 -6.37 -10.07
N ASP A 73 -23.20 -6.33 -11.09
CA ASP A 73 -22.85 -5.95 -12.46
C ASP A 73 -22.68 -4.41 -12.60
N ALA A 74 -22.30 -3.97 -13.80
CA ALA A 74 -21.53 -2.75 -14.10
C ALA A 74 -22.01 -1.37 -13.58
N GLU A 75 -23.17 -1.21 -12.93
CA GLU A 75 -23.81 0.11 -12.77
C GLU A 75 -24.05 0.57 -11.32
N GLU A 76 -24.06 -0.32 -10.31
CA GLU A 76 -24.47 0.03 -8.93
C GLU A 76 -23.47 -0.40 -7.84
N ALA A 77 -22.17 -0.44 -8.15
CA ALA A 77 -21.17 -0.71 -7.13
C ALA A 77 -20.89 0.56 -6.30
N ASP A 78 -21.47 0.64 -5.10
CA ASP A 78 -21.17 1.68 -4.12
C ASP A 78 -19.65 1.88 -3.94
N ALA A 79 -19.19 3.13 -3.88
CA ALA A 79 -17.76 3.47 -3.76
C ALA A 79 -17.06 2.80 -2.56
N ALA A 80 -17.81 2.43 -1.52
CA ALA A 80 -17.33 1.68 -0.36
C ALA A 80 -16.82 0.27 -0.72
N ASN A 81 -17.36 -0.34 -1.78
CA ASN A 81 -17.11 -1.72 -2.16
C ASN A 81 -15.93 -1.91 -3.12
N ILE A 82 -15.33 -0.83 -3.64
CA ILE A 82 -14.21 -0.93 -4.61
C ILE A 82 -13.01 -1.66 -4.00
N LYS A 83 -12.64 -1.34 -2.76
CA LYS A 83 -11.52 -2.02 -2.07
C LYS A 83 -11.83 -3.48 -1.75
N ALA A 84 -13.10 -3.79 -1.45
CA ALA A 84 -13.56 -5.15 -1.22
C ALA A 84 -13.51 -5.96 -2.53
N ALA A 85 -14.01 -5.40 -3.61
CA ALA A 85 -13.98 -5.98 -4.95
C ALA A 85 -12.54 -6.22 -5.44
N GLN A 86 -11.61 -5.27 -5.26
CA GLN A 86 -10.19 -5.46 -5.60
C GLN A 86 -9.57 -6.67 -4.88
N LYS A 87 -9.86 -6.82 -3.58
CA LYS A 87 -9.42 -7.99 -2.80
C LYS A 87 -10.11 -9.27 -3.26
N GLY A 88 -11.39 -9.19 -3.62
CA GLY A 88 -12.17 -10.30 -4.15
C GLY A 88 -11.58 -10.83 -5.46
N VAL A 89 -11.27 -9.96 -6.42
CA VAL A 89 -10.60 -10.34 -7.67
C VAL A 89 -9.23 -10.95 -7.41
N ALA A 90 -8.44 -10.40 -6.48
CA ALA A 90 -7.15 -10.97 -6.09
C ALA A 90 -7.29 -12.41 -5.54
N GLN A 91 -8.28 -12.66 -4.69
CA GLN A 91 -8.57 -13.99 -4.17
C GLN A 91 -9.05 -14.92 -5.28
N LEU A 92 -9.96 -14.48 -6.14
CA LEU A 92 -10.47 -15.25 -7.28
C LEU A 92 -9.33 -15.69 -8.20
N GLY A 93 -8.48 -14.76 -8.63
CA GLY A 93 -7.35 -15.07 -9.51
C GLY A 93 -6.40 -16.12 -8.91
N ARG A 94 -6.11 -16.03 -7.61
CA ARG A 94 -5.29 -17.04 -6.90
C ARG A 94 -5.94 -18.42 -6.89
N LYS A 95 -7.25 -18.49 -6.65
CA LYS A 95 -7.98 -19.76 -6.67
C LYS A 95 -8.07 -20.34 -8.09
N CYS A 96 -8.25 -19.50 -9.10
CA CYS A 96 -8.22 -19.92 -10.51
C CYS A 96 -6.88 -20.57 -10.88
N VAL A 97 -5.75 -19.98 -10.49
CA VAL A 97 -4.42 -20.56 -10.76
C VAL A 97 -4.23 -21.89 -10.03
N LEU A 98 -4.66 -21.99 -8.77
CA LEU A 98 -4.58 -23.24 -7.99
C LEU A 98 -5.39 -24.35 -8.65
N VAL A 99 -6.62 -24.02 -9.04
CA VAL A 99 -7.55 -24.96 -9.66
C VAL A 99 -7.08 -25.37 -11.06
N ALA A 100 -6.56 -24.44 -11.87
CA ALA A 100 -5.96 -24.74 -13.18
C ALA A 100 -4.78 -25.73 -13.05
N LYS A 101 -3.97 -25.61 -11.99
CA LYS A 101 -2.88 -26.54 -11.71
C LYS A 101 -3.39 -27.91 -11.26
N ALA A 102 -4.47 -27.95 -10.48
CA ALA A 102 -5.12 -29.20 -10.10
C ALA A 102 -5.67 -29.93 -11.35
N ASP A 103 -6.36 -29.21 -12.23
CA ASP A 103 -6.86 -29.73 -13.51
C ASP A 103 -5.71 -30.26 -14.39
N LEU A 104 -4.59 -29.54 -14.48
CA LEU A 104 -3.41 -29.99 -15.23
C LEU A 104 -2.82 -31.29 -14.65
N SER A 105 -2.81 -31.43 -13.33
CA SER A 105 -2.33 -32.64 -12.65
C SER A 105 -3.32 -33.82 -12.71
N GLY A 106 -4.55 -33.60 -13.18
CA GLY A 106 -5.63 -34.59 -13.14
C GLY A 106 -6.18 -34.86 -11.73
N ALA A 107 -5.88 -33.99 -10.77
CA ALA A 107 -6.41 -34.10 -9.42
C ALA A 107 -7.87 -33.63 -9.38
N SER A 108 -8.77 -34.46 -8.82
CA SER A 108 -10.22 -34.19 -8.75
C SER A 108 -10.88 -34.02 -10.13
N PRO A 109 -11.01 -35.10 -10.93
CA PRO A 109 -11.69 -35.03 -12.23
C PRO A 109 -13.18 -34.72 -12.12
N ASP A 110 -13.78 -34.91 -10.94
CA ASP A 110 -15.21 -34.69 -10.69
C ASP A 110 -15.58 -33.21 -10.50
N GLY A 111 -14.62 -32.28 -10.46
CA GLY A 111 -14.89 -30.85 -10.25
C GLY A 111 -15.10 -30.44 -8.77
N ALA A 112 -15.11 -31.39 -7.84
CA ALA A 112 -15.37 -31.17 -6.41
C ALA A 112 -14.43 -30.12 -5.76
N LEU A 113 -13.17 -30.06 -6.21
CA LEU A 113 -12.21 -29.07 -5.72
C LEU A 113 -12.65 -27.65 -6.10
N GLY A 114 -13.10 -27.45 -7.34
CA GLY A 114 -13.63 -26.18 -7.84
C GLY A 114 -14.87 -25.72 -7.08
N GLU A 115 -15.80 -26.64 -6.79
CA GLU A 115 -17.00 -26.36 -5.99
C GLU A 115 -16.64 -25.93 -4.56
N SER A 116 -15.75 -26.68 -3.91
CA SER A 116 -15.31 -26.35 -2.54
C SER A 116 -14.63 -24.98 -2.45
N GLU A 117 -13.87 -24.60 -3.48
CA GLU A 117 -13.21 -23.30 -3.54
C GLU A 117 -14.19 -22.18 -3.88
N ARG A 118 -15.22 -22.46 -4.69
CA ARG A 118 -16.32 -21.54 -4.96
C ARG A 118 -17.07 -21.17 -3.68
N GLU A 119 -17.39 -22.15 -2.83
CA GLU A 119 -18.04 -21.90 -1.54
C GLU A 119 -17.17 -21.06 -0.61
N LYS A 120 -15.87 -21.37 -0.52
CA LYS A 120 -14.91 -20.58 0.28
C LYS A 120 -14.80 -19.14 -0.22
N LEU A 121 -14.80 -18.93 -1.54
CA LEU A 121 -14.80 -17.60 -2.14
C LEU A 121 -16.09 -16.85 -1.82
N ARG A 122 -17.24 -17.52 -1.91
CA ARG A 122 -18.54 -16.92 -1.56
C ARG A 122 -18.53 -16.40 -0.12
N ALA A 123 -18.07 -17.23 0.83
CA ALA A 123 -17.94 -16.84 2.23
C ALA A 123 -16.89 -15.73 2.47
N ALA A 124 -15.81 -15.72 1.69
CA ALA A 124 -14.79 -14.67 1.78
C ALA A 124 -15.32 -13.34 1.24
N PHE A 125 -16.07 -13.35 0.13
CA PHE A 125 -16.63 -12.15 -0.48
C PHE A 125 -17.75 -11.55 0.37
N THR A 126 -18.63 -12.36 0.96
CA THR A 126 -19.62 -11.86 1.92
C THR A 126 -18.96 -11.21 3.13
N ARG A 127 -17.87 -11.78 3.64
CA ARG A 127 -17.06 -11.17 4.71
C ARG A 127 -16.36 -9.88 4.29
N LEU A 128 -16.04 -9.72 3.00
CA LEU A 128 -15.42 -8.50 2.48
C LEU A 128 -16.45 -7.36 2.32
N CYS A 129 -17.70 -7.69 1.98
CA CYS A 129 -18.79 -6.72 1.85
C CYS A 129 -19.43 -6.36 3.21
N ALA A 130 -19.49 -7.30 4.15
CA ALA A 130 -19.90 -7.03 5.53
C ALA A 130 -18.89 -6.05 6.16
N GLU A 131 -19.31 -4.80 6.29
CA GLU A 131 -18.52 -3.62 6.63
C GLU A 131 -17.55 -3.84 7.82
N GLY A 132 -16.37 -3.21 7.72
CA GLY A 132 -15.42 -2.91 8.82
C GLY A 132 -15.07 -4.04 9.80
N LYS A 133 -13.86 -4.61 9.69
CA LYS A 133 -13.26 -5.47 10.74
C LYS A 133 -13.26 -4.84 12.15
N VAL A 134 -13.48 -3.54 12.23
CA VAL A 134 -13.69 -2.77 13.43
C VAL A 134 -15.14 -2.33 13.34
N ALA A 135 -16.00 -2.84 14.24
CA ALA A 135 -17.34 -2.29 14.39
C ALA A 135 -17.18 -0.76 14.49
N ALA A 136 -18.01 0.01 13.78
CA ALA A 136 -17.92 1.47 13.75
C ALA A 136 -17.96 2.11 15.15
N GLU A 137 -18.29 1.32 16.17
CA GLU A 137 -18.43 1.66 17.57
C GLU A 137 -17.23 1.26 18.45
N ASP A 138 -16.12 0.76 17.90
CA ASP A 138 -14.89 0.50 18.68
C ASP A 138 -14.21 1.84 19.03
N THR A 139 -14.93 2.63 19.82
CA THR A 139 -14.51 3.87 20.45
C THR A 139 -13.59 3.48 21.58
N GLN A 140 -12.37 3.06 21.23
CA GLN A 140 -11.32 2.87 22.21
C GLN A 140 -11.24 4.13 23.05
N ALA A 141 -11.60 4.01 24.33
CA ALA A 141 -11.60 5.14 25.24
C ALA A 141 -10.21 5.76 25.23
N LEU A 142 -10.17 7.09 25.21
CA LEU A 142 -8.89 7.79 25.36
C LEU A 142 -8.22 7.31 26.64
N SER A 143 -6.89 7.22 26.62
CA SER A 143 -6.13 6.92 27.83
C SER A 143 -6.54 7.91 28.93
N VAL A 144 -6.74 7.39 30.14
CA VAL A 144 -7.08 8.20 31.33
C VAL A 144 -6.12 9.40 31.37
N PRO A 145 -6.64 10.64 31.45
CA PRO A 145 -5.77 11.81 31.52
C PRO A 145 -4.84 11.64 32.72
N PHE A 146 -3.55 11.91 32.52
CA PHE A 146 -2.55 11.96 33.58
C PHE A 146 -2.81 13.19 34.47
N VAL A 147 -3.91 13.19 35.21
CA VAL A 147 -4.13 14.08 36.34
C VAL A 147 -3.27 13.49 37.45
N PHE A 148 -2.09 14.07 37.67
CA PHE A 148 -1.08 13.72 38.67
C PHE A 148 -1.63 12.91 39.86
N VAL A 149 -1.69 11.59 39.72
CA VAL A 149 -1.82 10.70 40.87
C VAL A 149 -0.42 10.65 41.46
N ARG A 150 -0.27 10.96 42.76
CA ARG A 150 1.01 10.83 43.47
C ARG A 150 1.60 9.44 43.19
N GLY A 151 2.61 9.37 42.31
CA GLY A 151 3.20 8.09 41.87
C GLY A 151 3.49 7.93 40.37
N ASP A 152 3.35 8.98 39.55
CA ASP A 152 3.64 8.92 38.11
C ASP A 152 4.99 8.25 37.78
N VAL A 153 4.96 7.36 36.79
CA VAL A 153 6.13 6.63 36.29
C VAL A 153 7.18 7.63 35.80
N ALA A 154 8.38 7.57 36.36
CA ALA A 154 9.48 8.44 35.97
C ALA A 154 9.67 8.41 34.44
N LYS A 155 9.61 9.60 33.81
CA LYS A 155 9.81 9.76 32.36
C LYS A 155 11.08 9.03 31.92
N GLN A 156 10.99 8.28 30.83
CA GLN A 156 12.12 7.56 30.24
C GLN A 156 13.29 8.54 30.03
N LYS A 157 14.41 8.29 30.73
CA LYS A 157 15.65 9.07 30.66
C LYS A 157 16.59 8.61 29.54
N ARG A 158 16.14 7.65 28.73
CA ARG A 158 16.92 7.21 27.57
C ARG A 158 17.07 8.41 26.64
N GLY A 159 18.22 8.47 26.00
CA GLY A 159 18.57 9.51 25.05
C GLY A 159 19.30 8.87 23.88
N GLY A 160 19.73 9.69 22.93
CA GLY A 160 20.55 9.24 21.82
C GLY A 160 20.21 9.97 20.52
N GLN A 161 20.91 9.58 19.45
CA GLN A 161 20.77 10.26 18.15
C GLN A 161 19.35 10.08 17.56
N LYS A 162 18.75 8.90 17.71
CA LYS A 162 17.38 8.62 17.21
C LYS A 162 16.35 9.47 17.94
N GLU A 163 16.44 9.54 19.25
CA GLU A 163 15.53 10.35 20.06
C GLU A 163 15.73 11.84 19.83
N ARG A 164 16.97 12.32 19.73
CA ARG A 164 17.28 13.71 19.35
C ARG A 164 16.66 14.07 17.99
N LYS A 165 16.79 13.20 16.98
CA LYS A 165 16.17 13.41 15.65
C LYS A 165 14.64 13.43 15.75
N LYS A 166 14.03 12.55 16.54
CA LYS A 166 12.58 12.52 16.78
C LYS A 166 12.09 13.82 17.42
N ARG A 167 12.73 14.27 18.52
CA ARG A 167 12.37 15.52 19.21
C ARG A 167 12.57 16.76 18.32
N GLN A 168 13.60 16.75 17.46
CA GLN A 168 13.80 17.80 16.46
C GLN A 168 12.69 17.81 15.40
N ALA A 169 12.25 16.65 14.92
CA ALA A 169 11.16 16.53 13.95
C ALA A 169 9.80 16.93 14.53
N GLN A 170 9.57 16.65 15.82
CA GLN A 170 8.36 17.03 16.54
C GLN A 170 8.36 18.50 17.01
N GLY A 171 9.44 19.25 16.79
CA GLY A 171 9.57 20.64 17.24
C GLY A 171 9.73 20.80 18.76
N GLU A 172 9.93 19.71 19.51
CA GLU A 172 10.12 19.75 20.97
C GLU A 172 11.46 20.39 21.37
N GLN A 173 12.44 20.41 20.47
CA GLN A 173 13.73 21.06 20.69
C GLN A 173 13.75 22.38 19.92
N PRO A 174 13.76 23.54 20.61
CA PRO A 174 13.76 24.82 19.93
C PRO A 174 15.03 24.97 19.09
N GLY A 175 14.89 25.61 17.93
CA GLY A 175 16.01 26.01 17.10
C GLY A 175 16.98 26.93 17.85
N VAL A 176 18.19 27.10 17.31
CA VAL A 176 19.20 28.01 17.91
C VAL A 176 18.65 29.42 18.08
N MET A 177 17.92 29.91 17.09
CA MET A 177 17.30 31.24 17.12
C MET A 177 16.16 31.31 18.15
N GLU A 178 15.24 30.34 18.13
CA GLU A 178 14.12 30.27 19.08
C GLU A 178 14.62 30.19 20.53
N ARG A 179 15.68 29.43 20.77
CA ARG A 179 16.29 29.33 22.10
C ARG A 179 16.94 30.65 22.54
N ALA A 180 17.52 31.41 21.60
CA ALA A 180 18.12 32.70 21.89
C ALA A 180 17.06 33.79 22.14
N THR A 181 15.93 33.73 21.45
CA THR A 181 14.83 34.71 21.57
C THR A 181 13.88 34.42 22.73
N GLN A 182 13.80 33.18 23.21
CA GLN A 182 12.98 32.79 24.36
C GLN A 182 13.32 33.53 25.67
N ARG A 183 14.52 34.11 25.78
CA ARG A 183 14.95 34.85 26.98
C ARG A 183 14.79 36.35 26.74
N VAL A 184 13.86 36.99 27.44
CA VAL A 184 13.62 38.44 27.37
C VAL A 184 14.32 39.15 28.54
N LYS A 185 15.02 40.26 28.26
CA LYS A 185 15.65 41.10 29.27
C LYS A 185 14.67 42.18 29.71
N MET A 186 14.43 42.28 31.01
CA MET A 186 13.59 43.32 31.58
C MET A 186 14.19 44.71 31.33
N GLY A 187 13.35 45.66 30.91
CA GLY A 187 13.74 47.06 30.70
C GLY A 187 14.38 47.36 29.34
N VAL A 188 14.45 46.39 28.42
CA VAL A 188 14.89 46.59 27.03
C VAL A 188 13.75 46.18 26.10
N SER A 189 13.54 46.93 25.00
CA SER A 189 12.56 46.55 23.99
C SER A 189 12.93 45.20 23.35
N GLU A 190 11.93 44.32 23.19
CA GLU A 190 12.14 42.98 22.61
C GLU A 190 12.74 43.06 21.20
N GLU A 191 12.31 44.03 20.39
CA GLU A 191 12.81 44.23 19.04
C GLU A 191 14.30 44.62 19.02
N GLU A 192 14.71 45.49 19.94
CA GLU A 192 16.11 45.90 20.06
C GLU A 192 16.98 44.74 20.53
N GLN A 193 16.47 43.93 21.45
CA GLN A 193 17.15 42.75 21.94
C GLN A 193 17.34 41.71 20.81
N VAL A 194 16.32 41.46 20.00
CA VAL A 194 16.41 40.55 18.85
C VAL A 194 17.41 41.06 17.82
N ARG A 195 17.41 42.37 17.52
CA ARG A 195 18.39 42.99 16.61
C ARG A 195 19.82 42.83 17.11
N GLN A 196 20.07 43.06 18.41
CA GLN A 196 21.38 42.86 19.02
C GLN A 196 21.83 41.39 18.98
N LEU A 197 20.91 40.45 19.22
CA LEU A 197 21.19 39.01 19.14
C LEU A 197 21.55 38.58 17.71
N LEU A 198 20.84 39.07 16.69
CA LEU A 198 21.16 38.80 15.28
C LEU A 198 22.51 39.41 14.84
N GLN A 199 22.94 40.47 15.50
CA GLN A 199 24.25 41.10 15.27
C GLN A 199 25.39 40.38 16.02
N SER A 200 25.08 39.57 17.02
CA SER A 200 26.09 38.82 17.77
C SER A 200 26.81 37.81 16.87
N GLY A 201 28.14 37.81 16.93
CA GLY A 201 28.97 36.89 16.13
C GLY A 201 28.73 35.41 16.46
N VAL A 202 28.31 35.12 17.69
CA VAL A 202 28.02 33.75 18.16
C VAL A 202 26.84 33.15 17.39
N ILE A 203 25.72 33.86 17.33
CA ILE A 203 24.50 33.41 16.62
C ILE A 203 24.78 33.26 15.13
N ARG A 204 25.49 34.21 14.51
CA ARG A 204 25.89 34.13 13.10
C ARG A 204 26.74 32.91 12.79
N SER A 205 27.70 32.57 13.67
CA SER A 205 28.56 31.39 13.50
C SER A 205 27.78 30.07 13.62
N GLU A 206 26.76 30.02 14.49
CA GLU A 206 25.91 28.84 14.65
C GLU A 206 24.99 28.65 13.45
N PHE A 207 24.47 29.73 12.86
CA PHE A 207 23.73 29.69 11.60
C PHE A 207 24.58 29.18 10.43
N ALA A 208 25.82 29.64 10.31
CA ALA A 208 26.75 29.15 9.28
C ALA A 208 26.96 27.64 9.40
N LYS A 209 27.21 27.13 10.62
CA LYS A 209 27.34 25.69 10.90
C LYS A 209 26.07 24.88 10.64
N GLN A 210 24.90 25.47 10.78
CA GLN A 210 23.64 24.81 10.44
C GLN A 210 23.46 24.68 8.94
N ARG A 211 23.69 25.77 8.19
CA ARG A 211 23.64 25.78 6.73
C ARG A 211 24.63 24.79 6.11
N GLU A 212 25.86 24.75 6.61
CA GLU A 212 26.87 23.76 6.15
C GLU A 212 26.40 22.31 6.38
N LYS A 213 25.78 22.02 7.52
CA LYS A 213 25.23 20.69 7.82
C LYS A 213 24.02 20.34 6.96
N GLU A 214 23.23 21.32 6.55
CA GLU A 214 22.11 21.12 5.63
C GLU A 214 22.62 20.82 4.23
N LEU A 215 23.57 21.61 3.72
CA LEU A 215 24.23 21.36 2.44
C LEU A 215 24.91 19.99 2.39
N GLN A 216 25.57 19.56 3.48
CA GLN A 216 26.13 18.21 3.59
C GLN A 216 25.08 17.09 3.62
N LYS A 217 23.86 17.34 4.13
CA LYS A 217 22.77 16.38 4.07
C LYS A 217 22.15 16.31 2.69
N GLU A 218 22.03 17.45 2.02
CA GLU A 218 21.54 17.54 0.65
C GLU A 218 22.48 16.85 -0.33
N SER A 219 23.79 17.06 -0.21
CA SER A 219 24.78 16.36 -1.03
C SER A 219 24.75 14.84 -0.81
N ARG A 220 24.54 14.38 0.42
CA ARG A 220 24.37 12.94 0.73
C ARG A 220 23.05 12.35 0.22
N LYS A 221 21.99 13.16 0.06
CA LYS A 221 20.72 12.71 -0.53
C LYS A 221 20.78 12.63 -2.05
N ARG A 222 21.60 13.48 -2.69
CA ARG A 222 21.79 13.51 -4.16
C ARG A 222 22.62 12.34 -4.70
N GLY A 223 23.20 11.48 -3.85
CA GLY A 223 23.91 10.27 -4.28
C GLY A 223 23.04 9.18 -4.91
N ARG A 224 21.80 9.48 -5.33
CA ARG A 224 20.90 8.58 -6.07
C ARG A 224 20.28 9.26 -7.30
N GLU A 225 20.99 10.24 -7.86
CA GLU A 225 20.63 10.96 -9.09
C GLU A 225 21.76 10.92 -10.12
N GLU A 226 22.72 10.01 -9.99
CA GLU A 226 23.54 9.66 -11.16
C GLU A 226 22.69 8.76 -12.06
N PRO A 227 22.51 9.09 -13.35
CA PRO A 227 21.98 8.14 -14.30
C PRO A 227 22.95 6.96 -14.29
N HIS A 228 22.44 5.80 -13.89
CA HIS A 228 23.18 4.55 -13.96
C HIS A 228 23.43 4.26 -15.43
N ASP A 229 24.58 4.69 -15.96
CA ASP A 229 24.99 4.37 -17.32
C ASP A 229 25.22 2.86 -17.37
N GLU A 230 24.36 2.14 -18.10
CA GLU A 230 24.38 0.67 -18.27
C GLU A 230 25.72 0.14 -18.85
N TYR A 231 26.64 1.03 -19.22
CA TYR A 231 27.95 0.73 -19.76
C TYR A 231 29.08 0.62 -18.71
N ASP A 232 28.89 1.12 -17.49
CA ASP A 232 29.92 1.04 -16.43
C ASP A 232 30.13 -0.41 -15.95
N ASP A 233 29.08 -1.24 -15.99
CA ASP A 233 29.16 -2.66 -15.64
C ASP A 233 29.95 -3.48 -16.68
N LEU A 234 29.98 -3.03 -17.94
CA LEU A 234 30.69 -3.72 -19.03
C LEU A 234 32.21 -3.48 -18.99
N ILE A 235 32.64 -2.34 -18.43
CA ILE A 235 34.07 -1.99 -18.32
C ILE A 235 34.76 -2.84 -17.24
N ASN A 236 34.02 -3.24 -16.19
CA ASN A 236 34.56 -4.03 -15.09
C ASN A 236 34.58 -5.55 -15.35
N ILE A 237 34.02 -6.02 -16.46
CA ILE A 237 34.03 -7.44 -16.86
C ILE A 237 35.27 -7.78 -17.73
N ALA A 238 36.02 -6.77 -18.19
CA ALA A 238 37.16 -6.94 -19.10
C ALA A 238 38.56 -6.82 -18.42
N LEU A 239 38.66 -7.01 -17.10
CA LEU A 239 39.92 -7.10 -16.37
C LEU A 239 40.03 -8.38 -15.55
#